data_AF-A0A0V8HJR5-F1
#
_entry.id   AF-A0A0V8HJR5-F1
#
_cell.length_a   1.000
_cell.length_b   1.000
_cell.length_c   1.000
_cell.angle_alpha   90.00
_cell.angle_beta   90.00
_cell.angle_gamma   90.00
#
_symmetry.space_group_name_H-M   'P 1'
#
loop_
_entity.id
_entity.type
_entity.pdbx_description
1 polymer ?
#
loop_
_entity_poly.entity_id
_entity_poly.type
_entity_poly.pdbx_seq_one_letter_code
_entity_poly.pdbx_strand_id
1 'polypeptide(L)'
;MKKVLFSIISFSFILSIGLISASAEEDDNTEKALNEYHNIEKGDILWEIANRYHISIEEAVTRQELLEKGITVNEEEAKNDAVKAVTEEKNSTNENKSGVIKEVDVTATAYTAHCEGCIGITKTGVNLLENPEARVIAVDPNVIPLGSKVYIEGYGYARAEDTGGAIKGNRIDIYMEHEDDALQYGVRDVKVKIIEE
;
A
#
# COMPACT_ATOMS: atom_id res chain seq x y z
N MET A 1 27.08 54.29 3.19
CA MET A 1 27.60 54.29 1.80
C MET A 1 28.81 53.37 1.73
N LYS A 2 28.93 52.65 0.61
CA LYS A 2 30.07 51.87 0.06
C LYS A 2 29.86 50.35 0.06
N LYS A 3 29.36 49.90 -1.10
CA LYS A 3 29.60 48.59 -1.72
C LYS A 3 31.10 48.48 -2.06
N VAL A 4 31.67 47.27 -2.04
CA VAL A 4 32.69 46.84 -3.01
C VAL A 4 32.53 45.35 -3.26
N LEU A 5 32.55 44.98 -4.55
CA LEU A 5 32.41 43.66 -5.16
C LEU A 5 33.77 42.97 -5.39
N PHE A 6 33.65 41.70 -5.82
CA PHE A 6 34.51 40.90 -6.72
C PHE A 6 35.54 39.95 -6.08
N SER A 7 35.36 38.65 -6.36
CA SER A 7 36.37 37.92 -7.14
C SER A 7 35.77 36.71 -7.84
N ILE A 8 36.03 36.62 -9.14
CA ILE A 8 35.67 35.57 -10.09
C ILE A 8 36.78 34.51 -10.05
N ILE A 9 36.43 33.22 -9.96
CA ILE A 9 37.32 32.16 -10.45
C ILE A 9 36.53 31.31 -11.44
N SER A 10 36.87 31.54 -12.70
CA SER A 10 36.63 30.68 -13.85
C SER A 10 37.49 29.43 -13.74
N PHE A 11 36.94 28.25 -14.03
CA PHE A 11 37.54 27.33 -15.00
C PHE A 11 36.50 26.30 -15.47
N SER A 12 36.14 26.38 -16.74
CA SER A 12 35.43 25.32 -17.46
C SER A 12 36.35 24.12 -17.68
N PHE A 13 35.83 22.91 -17.50
CA PHE A 13 36.21 21.78 -18.35
C PHE A 13 34.98 20.92 -18.64
N ILE A 14 34.44 21.12 -19.84
CA ILE A 14 33.44 20.26 -20.47
C ILE A 14 34.18 19.01 -20.93
N LEU A 15 33.76 17.83 -20.47
CA LEU A 15 33.99 16.61 -21.22
C LEU A 15 32.63 15.96 -21.51
N SER A 16 32.17 16.20 -22.72
CA SER A 16 31.06 15.49 -23.36
C SER A 16 31.51 14.06 -23.67
N ILE A 17 30.83 13.08 -23.09
CA ILE A 17 30.70 11.75 -23.68
C ILE A 17 29.20 11.51 -23.81
N GLY A 18 28.75 11.38 -25.05
CA GLY A 18 27.36 11.31 -25.42
C GLY A 18 26.70 9.96 -25.17
N LEU A 19 25.38 10.06 -25.00
CA LEU A 19 24.29 9.15 -25.33
C LEU A 19 24.48 7.64 -25.08
N ILE A 20 23.62 7.10 -24.22
CA ILE A 20 22.65 6.04 -24.59
C ILE A 20 21.34 6.31 -23.85
N SER A 21 20.26 6.13 -24.62
CA SER A 21 18.84 6.30 -24.38
C SER A 21 18.23 5.64 -23.14
N ALA A 22 17.41 6.39 -22.41
CA ALA A 22 16.06 6.01 -21.96
C ALA A 22 15.46 7.24 -21.24
N SER A 23 14.57 7.98 -21.90
CA SER A 23 13.72 8.94 -21.21
C SER A 23 12.60 8.17 -20.52
N ALA A 24 12.84 7.75 -19.27
CA ALA A 24 11.76 7.64 -18.32
C ALA A 24 11.50 9.07 -17.84
N GLU A 25 10.33 9.60 -18.16
CA GLU A 25 9.83 10.81 -17.50
C GLU A 25 9.61 10.42 -16.03
N GLU A 26 10.56 10.79 -15.17
CA GLU A 26 10.39 10.72 -13.72
C GLU A 26 9.30 11.73 -13.35
N ASP A 27 8.14 11.20 -12.99
CA ASP A 27 6.99 11.96 -12.55
C ASP A 27 7.32 12.58 -11.16
N ASP A 28 7.64 13.89 -11.21
CA ASP A 28 7.95 14.85 -10.13
C ASP A 28 6.95 14.84 -8.95
N ASN A 29 5.86 14.08 -9.09
CA ASN A 29 4.81 13.94 -8.08
C ASN A 29 5.09 12.87 -7.01
N THR A 30 6.01 11.93 -7.28
CA THR A 30 6.31 10.80 -6.37
C THR A 30 7.24 11.22 -5.23
N GLU A 31 8.18 12.13 -5.50
CA GLU A 31 9.11 12.68 -4.52
C GLU A 31 8.41 13.68 -3.58
N LYS A 32 7.40 14.39 -4.09
CA LYS A 32 6.55 15.29 -3.30
C LYS A 32 5.64 14.56 -2.31
N ALA A 33 5.25 13.32 -2.62
CA ALA A 33 4.44 12.47 -1.73
C ALA A 33 5.25 11.84 -0.58
N LEU A 34 6.59 11.83 -0.65
CA LEU A 34 7.45 11.20 0.37
C LEU A 34 7.70 12.10 1.60
N ASN A 35 7.53 13.42 1.47
CA ASN A 35 7.89 14.40 2.51
C ASN A 35 6.70 15.05 3.23
N GLU A 36 5.46 14.60 2.98
CA GLU A 36 4.26 15.17 3.63
C GLU A 36 3.42 14.08 4.31
N TYR A 37 3.99 13.41 5.32
CA TYR A 37 3.20 12.58 6.22
C TYR A 37 2.78 13.40 7.43
N HIS A 38 1.48 13.66 7.51
CA HIS A 38 0.83 14.07 8.74
C HIS A 38 1.14 13.05 9.85
N ASN A 39 1.45 13.54 11.05
CA ASN A 39 1.60 12.70 12.24
C ASN A 39 0.35 11.83 12.37
N ILE A 40 0.51 10.51 12.53
CA ILE A 40 -0.62 9.61 12.82
C ILE A 40 -1.18 10.03 14.19
N GLU A 41 -2.41 10.54 14.19
CA GLU A 41 -3.05 11.09 15.38
C GLU A 41 -3.84 10.02 16.13
N LYS A 42 -4.12 10.29 17.41
CA LYS A 42 -4.98 9.44 18.23
C LYS A 42 -6.41 9.43 17.67
N GLY A 43 -6.76 8.38 16.97
CA GLY A 43 -8.05 8.22 16.29
C GLY A 43 -7.92 7.71 14.86
N ASP A 44 -6.71 7.74 14.29
CA ASP A 44 -6.48 7.23 12.95
C ASP A 44 -6.59 5.71 12.86
N ILE A 45 -7.15 5.25 11.75
CA ILE A 45 -7.24 3.82 11.43
C ILE A 45 -5.94 3.44 10.71
N LEU A 46 -5.04 2.74 11.41
CA LEU A 46 -3.74 2.29 10.86
C LEU A 46 -3.84 1.52 9.55
N TRP A 47 -4.98 0.85 9.32
CA TRP A 47 -5.27 0.18 8.06
C TRP A 47 -5.49 1.15 6.90
N GLU A 48 -6.20 2.26 7.13
CA GLU A 48 -6.45 3.26 6.09
C GLU A 48 -5.15 3.97 5.72
N ILE A 49 -4.30 4.23 6.71
CA ILE A 49 -2.94 4.74 6.51
C ILE A 49 -2.11 3.73 5.72
N ALA A 50 -2.06 2.47 6.15
CA ALA A 50 -1.30 1.43 5.47
C ALA A 50 -1.70 1.28 4.00
N ASN A 51 -3.01 1.35 3.71
CA ASN A 51 -3.52 1.29 2.36
C ASN A 51 -3.20 2.52 1.53
N ARG A 52 -3.44 3.73 2.07
CA ARG A 52 -3.19 5.00 1.40
C ARG A 52 -1.74 5.12 0.95
N TYR A 53 -0.84 4.55 1.73
CA TYR A 53 0.59 4.69 1.54
C TYR A 53 1.27 3.41 1.06
N HIS A 54 0.49 2.36 0.77
CA HIS A 54 0.97 1.05 0.32
C HIS A 54 2.06 0.42 1.21
N ILE A 55 2.01 0.68 2.52
CA ILE A 55 2.95 0.14 3.52
C ILE A 55 2.28 -0.99 4.32
N SER A 56 3.07 -1.78 5.03
CA SER A 56 2.50 -2.80 5.91
C SER A 56 1.94 -2.18 7.20
N ILE A 57 1.03 -2.87 7.90
CA ILE A 57 0.52 -2.41 9.20
C ILE A 57 1.68 -2.37 10.21
N GLU A 58 2.58 -3.34 10.16
CA GLU A 58 3.79 -3.39 10.98
C GLU A 58 4.67 -2.18 10.72
N GLU A 59 4.81 -1.76 9.46
CA GLU A 59 5.55 -0.56 9.07
C GLU A 59 4.86 0.71 9.59
N ALA A 60 3.53 0.80 9.51
CA ALA A 60 2.76 1.91 10.06
C ALA A 60 2.84 2.00 11.59
N VAL A 61 2.76 0.86 12.29
CA VAL A 61 2.93 0.74 13.74
C VAL A 61 4.35 1.12 14.15
N THR A 62 5.35 0.60 13.44
CA THR A 62 6.77 0.91 13.73
C THR A 62 7.03 2.40 13.58
N ARG A 63 6.49 3.04 12.53
CA ARG A 63 6.56 4.50 12.36
C ARG A 63 5.91 5.23 13.53
N GLN A 64 4.73 4.81 13.97
CA GLN A 64 4.06 5.42 15.13
C GLN A 64 4.89 5.31 16.41
N GLU A 65 5.47 4.14 16.70
CA GLU A 65 6.33 3.95 17.88
C GLU A 65 7.60 4.81 17.83
N LEU A 66 8.16 5.04 16.63
CA LEU A 66 9.30 5.94 16.45
C LEU A 66 8.90 7.40 16.68
N LEU A 67 7.75 7.82 16.17
CA LEU A 67 7.21 9.17 16.40
C LEU A 67 6.92 9.42 17.89
N GLU A 68 6.33 8.48 18.61
CA GLU A 68 6.08 8.58 20.05
C GLU A 68 7.38 8.68 20.86
N LYS A 69 8.47 8.07 20.37
CA LYS A 69 9.82 8.19 20.93
C LYS A 69 10.54 9.48 20.51
N GLY A 70 9.89 10.36 19.75
CA GLY A 70 10.43 11.63 19.27
C GLY A 70 11.47 11.46 18.17
N ILE A 71 11.48 10.32 17.48
CA ILE A 71 12.39 10.02 16.37
C ILE A 71 11.65 10.33 15.06
N THR A 72 12.03 11.39 14.38
CA THR A 72 11.51 11.74 13.04
C THR A 72 12.33 11.02 11.98
N VAL A 73 11.68 10.23 11.13
CA VAL A 73 12.34 9.55 10.01
C VAL A 73 12.31 10.49 8.81
N ASN A 74 13.35 11.31 8.66
CA ASN A 74 13.51 12.16 7.49
C ASN A 74 14.56 11.52 6.59
N GLU A 75 14.10 11.02 5.43
CA GLU A 75 14.89 10.58 4.27
C GLU A 75 15.81 9.34 4.40
N GLU A 76 16.03 8.73 3.23
CA GLU A 76 16.41 7.33 2.98
C GLU A 76 17.83 6.89 3.41
N GLU A 77 18.60 7.70 4.11
CA GLU A 77 19.98 7.36 4.49
C GLU A 77 20.16 6.76 5.90
N ALA A 78 19.06 6.52 6.62
CA ALA A 78 19.08 5.81 7.92
C ALA A 78 18.82 4.29 7.79
N LYS A 79 18.80 3.74 6.57
CA LYS A 79 18.38 2.34 6.30
C LYS A 79 19.34 1.26 6.84
N ASN A 80 20.60 1.56 7.20
CA ASN A 80 21.59 0.49 7.43
C ASN A 80 22.13 0.32 8.86
N ASP A 81 22.14 1.34 9.73
CA ASP A 81 22.79 1.22 11.06
C ASP A 81 21.82 1.20 12.25
N ALA A 82 20.59 1.73 12.13
CA ALA A 82 19.58 1.63 13.19
C ALA A 82 18.80 0.30 13.16
N VAL A 83 18.63 -0.28 11.97
CA VAL A 83 17.97 -1.59 11.76
C VAL A 83 18.82 -2.74 12.32
N LYS A 84 20.16 -2.60 12.29
CA LYS A 84 21.09 -3.66 12.70
C LYS A 84 21.23 -3.83 14.22
N ALA A 85 20.92 -2.81 15.01
CA ALA A 85 20.98 -2.87 16.48
C ALA A 85 19.71 -3.47 17.13
N VAL A 86 18.62 -3.62 16.37
CA VAL A 86 17.36 -4.22 16.85
C VAL A 86 17.27 -5.72 16.51
N THR A 87 18.09 -6.21 15.58
CA THR A 87 18.02 -7.58 15.04
C THR A 87 18.78 -8.67 15.79
N GLU A 88 19.54 -8.38 16.85
CA GLU A 88 20.38 -9.42 17.52
C GLU A 88 19.98 -9.82 18.94
N GLU A 89 18.94 -9.23 19.56
CA GLU A 89 18.38 -9.75 20.81
C GLU A 89 16.85 -9.83 20.79
N LYS A 90 16.31 -10.86 20.13
CA LYS A 90 15.24 -11.73 20.67
C LYS A 90 14.81 -12.75 19.64
N ASN A 91 15.67 -13.75 19.45
CA ASN A 91 15.22 -15.06 19.01
C ASN A 91 14.84 -15.86 20.27
N SER A 92 13.65 -15.60 20.83
CA SER A 92 12.78 -16.55 21.57
C SER A 92 11.66 -15.83 22.33
N THR A 93 10.43 -16.26 22.03
CA THR A 93 9.22 -16.22 22.85
C THR A 93 8.65 -14.85 23.25
N ASN A 94 7.73 -14.35 22.42
CA ASN A 94 6.31 -14.33 22.77
C ASN A 94 5.47 -14.33 21.50
N GLU A 95 4.49 -15.22 21.43
CA GLU A 95 3.35 -15.08 20.54
C GLU A 95 2.72 -13.70 20.77
N ASN A 96 2.92 -12.77 19.86
CA ASN A 96 2.13 -11.56 19.81
C ASN A 96 1.11 -11.74 18.70
N LYS A 97 0.03 -12.46 19.09
CA LYS A 97 -1.28 -12.54 18.44
C LYS A 97 -1.24 -12.14 16.97
N SER A 98 -0.93 -13.10 16.10
CA SER A 98 -1.34 -12.96 14.71
C SER A 98 -2.86 -12.82 14.78
N GLY A 99 -3.38 -11.60 14.58
CA GLY A 99 -4.81 -11.32 14.56
C GLY A 99 -5.49 -12.02 13.38
N VAL A 100 -4.97 -13.14 12.90
CA VAL A 100 -5.51 -13.94 11.82
C VAL A 100 -6.49 -14.92 12.45
N ILE A 101 -7.79 -14.67 12.25
CA ILE A 101 -8.86 -15.52 12.77
C ILE A 101 -9.08 -16.76 11.89
N LYS A 102 -8.70 -16.68 10.61
CA LYS A 102 -8.86 -17.78 9.65
C LYS A 102 -7.94 -17.57 8.44
N GLU A 103 -7.37 -18.66 7.93
CA GLU A 103 -6.72 -18.67 6.62
C GLU A 103 -7.53 -19.51 5.64
N VAL A 104 -7.61 -19.06 4.39
CA VAL A 104 -8.36 -19.72 3.31
C VAL A 104 -7.55 -19.66 2.03
N ASP A 105 -7.32 -20.81 1.41
CA ASP A 105 -6.80 -20.86 0.04
C ASP A 105 -7.97 -20.65 -0.93
N VAL A 106 -7.85 -19.67 -1.82
CA VAL A 106 -8.91 -19.25 -2.74
C VAL A 106 -8.38 -19.09 -4.16
N THR A 107 -9.27 -19.28 -5.13
CA THR A 107 -9.05 -18.79 -6.49
C THR A 107 -9.51 -17.34 -6.58
N ALA A 108 -8.58 -16.43 -6.88
CA ALA A 108 -8.82 -15.01 -7.05
C ALA A 108 -8.88 -14.62 -8.53
N THR A 109 -9.85 -13.78 -8.86
CA THR A 109 -9.90 -12.98 -10.10
C THR A 109 -9.88 -11.50 -9.77
N ALA A 110 -10.00 -10.65 -10.79
CA ALA A 110 -10.18 -9.22 -10.62
C ALA A 110 -11.38 -8.72 -11.43
N TYR A 111 -12.03 -7.67 -10.93
CA TYR A 111 -13.14 -6.97 -11.57
C TYR A 111 -12.96 -5.47 -11.49
N THR A 112 -13.68 -4.74 -12.35
CA THR A 112 -13.70 -3.28 -12.34
C THR A 112 -15.13 -2.77 -12.16
N ALA A 113 -15.26 -1.49 -11.81
CA ALA A 113 -16.54 -0.80 -11.75
C ALA A 113 -17.01 -0.32 -13.14
N HIS A 114 -16.12 -0.33 -14.13
CA HIS A 114 -16.31 0.25 -15.46
C HIS A 114 -16.81 -0.78 -16.49
N CYS A 115 -17.87 -1.51 -16.15
CA CYS A 115 -18.55 -2.42 -17.08
C CYS A 115 -19.91 -1.90 -17.55
N GLU A 116 -20.36 -2.35 -18.72
CA GLU A 116 -21.66 -1.95 -19.27
C GLU A 116 -22.79 -2.33 -18.30
N GLY A 117 -23.54 -1.32 -17.83
CA GLY A 117 -24.64 -1.50 -16.87
C GLY A 117 -24.21 -1.57 -15.40
N CYS A 118 -22.92 -1.46 -15.10
CA CYS A 118 -22.42 -1.43 -13.73
C CYS A 118 -22.61 -0.06 -13.10
N ILE A 119 -23.19 -0.03 -11.89
CA ILE A 119 -23.41 1.21 -11.13
C ILE A 119 -22.26 1.55 -10.18
N GLY A 120 -21.25 0.66 -10.06
CA GLY A 120 -20.08 0.85 -9.20
C GLY A 120 -20.36 0.76 -7.70
N ILE A 121 -21.56 0.32 -7.28
CA ILE A 121 -21.92 0.19 -5.86
C ILE A 121 -21.80 -1.26 -5.42
N THR A 122 -20.94 -1.51 -4.43
CA THR A 122 -20.74 -2.83 -3.82
C THR A 122 -21.93 -3.27 -2.97
N LYS A 123 -21.97 -4.55 -2.59
CA LYS A 123 -23.02 -5.11 -1.73
C LYS A 123 -23.25 -4.34 -0.42
N THR A 124 -22.21 -3.80 0.20
CA THR A 124 -22.30 -3.03 1.46
C THR A 124 -22.48 -1.53 1.24
N GLY A 125 -22.44 -1.06 -0.01
CA GLY A 125 -22.74 0.33 -0.39
C GLY A 125 -21.52 1.21 -0.67
N VAL A 126 -20.31 0.65 -0.70
CA VAL A 126 -19.12 1.40 -1.16
C VAL A 126 -19.28 1.77 -2.62
N ASN A 127 -19.16 3.06 -2.94
CA ASN A 127 -19.18 3.58 -4.30
C ASN A 127 -17.76 3.59 -4.88
N LEU A 128 -17.46 2.63 -5.75
CA LEU A 128 -16.14 2.43 -6.36
C LEU A 128 -15.80 3.50 -7.40
N LEU A 129 -16.81 4.14 -8.00
CA LEU A 129 -16.58 5.25 -8.94
C LEU A 129 -16.18 6.55 -8.24
N GLU A 130 -16.64 6.73 -6.99
CA GLU A 130 -16.22 7.85 -6.13
C GLU A 130 -14.96 7.52 -5.33
N ASN A 131 -14.62 6.23 -5.19
CA ASN A 131 -13.47 5.74 -4.43
C ASN A 131 -12.67 4.74 -5.29
N PRO A 132 -12.02 5.20 -6.38
CA PRO A 132 -11.28 4.33 -7.29
C PRO A 132 -10.15 3.55 -6.62
N GLU A 133 -9.57 4.11 -5.56
CA GLU A 133 -8.49 3.50 -4.76
C GLU A 133 -9.00 2.55 -3.66
N ALA A 134 -10.32 2.30 -3.60
CA ALA A 134 -10.90 1.45 -2.57
C ALA A 134 -10.35 0.02 -2.65
N ARG A 135 -9.79 -0.49 -1.56
CA ARG A 135 -9.27 -1.87 -1.50
C ARG A 135 -10.37 -2.83 -1.09
N VAL A 136 -11.24 -3.16 -2.03
CA VAL A 136 -12.43 -4.00 -1.84
C VAL A 136 -12.29 -5.33 -2.59
N ILE A 137 -12.86 -6.38 -2.01
CA ILE A 137 -13.06 -7.67 -2.69
C ILE A 137 -14.52 -8.11 -2.65
N ALA A 138 -14.94 -8.81 -3.69
CA ALA A 138 -16.15 -9.61 -3.72
C ALA A 138 -15.87 -11.01 -3.18
N VAL A 139 -16.77 -11.54 -2.34
CA VAL A 139 -16.59 -12.84 -1.65
C VAL A 139 -17.86 -13.69 -1.64
N ASP A 140 -17.73 -14.96 -1.26
CA ASP A 140 -18.83 -15.74 -0.69
C ASP A 140 -18.93 -15.48 0.82
N PRO A 141 -20.01 -14.85 1.32
CA PRO A 141 -20.19 -14.54 2.75
C PRO A 141 -20.15 -15.77 3.68
N ASN A 142 -20.40 -16.98 3.17
CA ASN A 142 -20.30 -18.20 3.97
C ASN A 142 -18.84 -18.63 4.23
N VAL A 143 -17.88 -18.13 3.43
CA VAL A 143 -16.46 -18.46 3.54
C VAL A 143 -15.69 -17.31 4.19
N ILE A 144 -15.91 -16.09 3.70
CA ILE A 144 -15.37 -14.84 4.23
C ILE A 144 -16.55 -13.90 4.48
N PRO A 145 -16.94 -13.62 5.73
CA PRO A 145 -18.06 -12.74 6.02
C PRO A 145 -17.89 -11.33 5.44
N LEU A 146 -18.97 -10.71 4.98
CA LEU A 146 -18.94 -9.30 4.59
C LEU A 146 -18.53 -8.41 5.78
N GLY A 147 -17.81 -7.33 5.48
CA GLY A 147 -17.16 -6.45 6.45
C GLY A 147 -15.79 -6.94 6.92
N SER A 148 -15.43 -8.20 6.66
CA SER A 148 -14.15 -8.74 7.12
C SER A 148 -12.97 -7.95 6.56
N LYS A 149 -12.02 -7.63 7.43
CA LYS A 149 -10.67 -7.22 7.05
C LYS A 149 -9.87 -8.45 6.64
N VAL A 150 -9.19 -8.37 5.50
CA VAL A 150 -8.38 -9.47 5.00
C VAL A 150 -7.00 -9.01 4.56
N TYR A 151 -6.04 -9.93 4.58
CA TYR A 151 -4.76 -9.82 3.88
C TYR A 151 -4.72 -10.89 2.78
N ILE A 152 -4.43 -10.46 1.55
CA ILE A 152 -4.36 -11.32 0.36
C ILE A 152 -2.91 -11.39 -0.07
N GLU A 153 -2.36 -12.59 -0.14
CA GLU A 153 -0.98 -12.81 -0.59
C GLU A 153 -0.75 -12.21 -1.98
N GLY A 154 0.29 -11.38 -2.11
CA GLY A 154 0.65 -10.73 -3.37
C GLY A 154 -0.22 -9.53 -3.77
N TYR A 155 -1.25 -9.18 -3.01
CA TYR A 155 -2.04 -7.98 -3.21
C TYR A 155 -1.95 -7.02 -2.01
N GLY A 156 -2.11 -7.54 -0.79
CA GLY A 156 -2.09 -6.77 0.45
C GLY A 156 -3.45 -6.75 1.16
N TYR A 157 -3.67 -5.72 1.97
CA TYR A 157 -4.89 -5.63 2.78
C TYR A 157 -6.12 -5.20 1.95
N ALA A 158 -7.29 -5.70 2.30
CA ALA A 158 -8.56 -5.38 1.65
C ALA A 158 -9.75 -5.59 2.59
N ARG A 159 -10.93 -5.19 2.12
CA ARG A 159 -12.21 -5.36 2.82
C ARG A 159 -13.19 -6.16 1.97
N ALA A 160 -13.86 -7.13 2.61
CA ALA A 160 -14.91 -7.91 1.99
C ALA A 160 -16.22 -7.11 1.94
N GLU A 161 -16.38 -6.24 0.95
CA GLU A 161 -17.52 -5.31 0.85
C GLU A 161 -18.50 -5.67 -0.28
N ASP A 162 -18.17 -6.68 -1.09
CA ASP A 162 -18.99 -7.03 -2.25
C ASP A 162 -19.31 -8.54 -2.37
N THR A 163 -20.27 -8.86 -3.23
CA THR A 163 -20.64 -10.23 -3.57
C THR A 163 -20.93 -10.35 -5.06
N GLY A 164 -20.54 -11.46 -5.68
CA GLY A 164 -20.87 -11.76 -7.06
C GLY A 164 -21.70 -13.02 -7.22
N GLY A 165 -22.46 -13.12 -8.32
CA GLY A 165 -23.21 -14.35 -8.66
C GLY A 165 -22.27 -15.55 -8.88
N ALA A 166 -21.13 -15.33 -9.53
CA ALA A 166 -20.11 -16.34 -9.79
C ALA A 166 -19.10 -16.54 -8.65
N ILE A 167 -19.11 -15.65 -7.65
CA ILE A 167 -18.20 -15.69 -6.51
C ILE A 167 -18.84 -16.54 -5.41
N LYS A 168 -18.47 -17.83 -5.40
CA LYS A 168 -19.05 -18.88 -4.54
C LYS A 168 -17.95 -19.80 -4.03
N GLY A 169 -18.07 -20.25 -2.79
CA GLY A 169 -17.06 -21.06 -2.11
C GLY A 169 -15.75 -20.31 -1.93
N ASN A 170 -14.63 -21.02 -2.11
CA ASN A 170 -13.28 -20.47 -1.99
C ASN A 170 -12.88 -19.69 -3.26
N ARG A 171 -13.69 -18.69 -3.62
CA ARG A 171 -13.43 -17.79 -4.74
C ARG A 171 -13.59 -16.35 -4.27
N ILE A 172 -12.72 -15.48 -4.73
CA ILE A 172 -12.80 -14.03 -4.53
C ILE A 172 -12.65 -13.29 -5.85
N ASP A 173 -13.12 -12.05 -5.89
CA ASP A 173 -12.86 -11.11 -6.99
C ASP A 173 -12.29 -9.82 -6.41
N ILE A 174 -11.13 -9.40 -6.88
CA ILE A 174 -10.43 -8.22 -6.37
C ILE A 174 -10.82 -7.01 -7.20
N TYR A 175 -11.29 -5.95 -6.55
CA TYR A 175 -11.57 -4.71 -7.28
C TYR A 175 -10.26 -4.04 -7.71
N MET A 176 -10.24 -3.61 -8.96
CA MET A 176 -9.21 -2.77 -9.57
C MET A 176 -9.89 -1.66 -10.35
N GLU A 177 -9.33 -0.45 -10.29
CA GLU A 177 -9.88 0.69 -11.04
C GLU A 177 -9.78 0.45 -12.56
N HIS A 178 -8.58 0.08 -13.03
CA HIS A 178 -8.30 -0.04 -14.44
C HIS A 178 -8.54 -1.45 -14.98
N GLU A 179 -9.17 -1.52 -16.15
CA GLU A 179 -9.48 -2.80 -16.82
C GLU A 179 -8.22 -3.56 -17.21
N ASP A 180 -7.18 -2.86 -17.67
CA ASP A 180 -5.90 -3.47 -18.04
C ASP A 180 -5.23 -4.17 -16.85
N ASP A 181 -5.32 -3.58 -15.65
CA ASP A 181 -4.78 -4.19 -14.42
C ASP A 181 -5.56 -5.46 -14.05
N ALA A 182 -6.90 -5.43 -14.16
CA ALA A 182 -7.73 -6.60 -13.90
C ALA A 182 -7.45 -7.73 -14.90
N LEU A 183 -7.27 -7.41 -16.18
CA LEU A 183 -6.91 -8.37 -17.23
C LEU A 183 -5.51 -8.95 -17.00
N GLN A 184 -4.54 -8.12 -16.62
CA GLN A 184 -3.18 -8.55 -16.32
C GLN A 184 -3.12 -9.38 -15.03
N TYR A 185 -3.99 -9.09 -14.06
CA TYR A 185 -4.09 -9.89 -12.85
C TYR A 185 -4.49 -11.33 -13.18
N GLY A 186 -5.52 -11.50 -14.01
CA GLY A 186 -5.97 -12.81 -14.47
C GLY A 186 -6.54 -13.68 -13.34
N VAL A 187 -6.34 -15.00 -13.43
CA VAL A 187 -6.79 -15.97 -12.41
C VAL A 187 -5.58 -16.48 -11.63
N ARG A 188 -5.63 -16.42 -10.30
CA ARG A 188 -4.53 -16.87 -9.42
C ARG A 188 -5.07 -17.61 -8.22
N ASP A 189 -4.37 -18.65 -7.78
CA ASP A 189 -4.61 -19.24 -6.47
C ASP A 189 -3.76 -18.50 -5.44
N VAL A 190 -4.40 -17.97 -4.41
CA VAL A 190 -3.77 -17.14 -3.38
C VAL A 190 -4.25 -17.53 -1.99
N LYS A 191 -3.42 -17.27 -0.99
CA LYS A 191 -3.81 -17.40 0.41
C LYS A 191 -4.41 -16.09 0.92
N VAL A 192 -5.58 -16.20 1.55
CA VAL A 192 -6.27 -15.09 2.22
C VAL A 192 -6.29 -15.33 3.72
N LYS A 193 -5.91 -14.31 4.48
CA LYS A 193 -5.98 -14.28 5.93
C LYS A 193 -7.09 -13.33 6.35
N ILE A 194 -8.06 -13.82 7.10
CA ILE A 194 -9.10 -12.99 7.73
C ILE A 194 -8.53 -12.47 9.04
N ILE A 195 -8.65 -11.15 9.26
CA ILE A 195 -8.02 -10.43 10.36
C ILE A 195 -9.08 -10.03 11.41
N GLU A 196 -8.75 -10.18 12.68
CA GLU A 196 -9.49 -9.68 13.85
C GLU A 196 -9.47 -8.15 13.82
N GLU A 197 -10.64 -7.54 14.04
CA GLU A 197 -10.78 -6.08 14.12
C GLU A 197 -10.22 -5.49 15.42
#